data_AF-A0A6J4FPP9-F1
#
_entry.id   AF-A0A6J4FPP9-F1
#
_cell.length_a   1.000
_cell.length_b   1.000
_cell.length_c   1.000
_cell.angle_alpha   90.00
_cell.angle_beta   90.00
_cell.angle_gamma   90.00
#
_symmetry.space_group_name_H-M   'P 1'
#
loop_
_entity.id
_entity.type
_entity.pdbx_description
1 polymer ?
#
loop_
_entity_poly.entity_id
_entity_poly.type
_entity_poly.pdbx_seq_one_letter_code
_entity_poly.pdbx_strand_id
1 'polypeptide(L)'
;MAFPAATIVAGVFGAWRLARRDPRGLAWFQTTPQGFWTSFWGPGLVFPAFLALQALDGGFEDGPLRPLLVHLIAYVAACAAFPLAVAHIAEGLDKGRHYIRYIVAYNWSAVIQLAVLLPVVLLSHLFPGPAFAMLNLAVTVVLLVYQTYIAHVALEVPPIQAGMLVVLDLMIGAMVQMTADRLLG
;
A
#
# COMPACT_ATOMS: atom_id res chain seq x y z
N MET A 1 19.13 17.16 -5.23
CA MET A 1 18.02 16.20 -5.46
C MET A 1 17.26 16.66 -6.69
N ALA A 2 17.44 16.02 -7.84
CA ALA A 2 16.68 16.36 -9.05
C ALA A 2 15.26 15.80 -8.96
N PHE A 3 14.30 16.52 -9.55
CA PHE A 3 12.86 16.23 -9.45
C PHE A 3 12.49 14.79 -9.88
N PRO A 4 11.53 14.13 -9.21
CA PRO A 4 11.32 12.68 -9.27
C PRO A 4 10.40 12.21 -10.40
N ALA A 5 10.04 13.07 -11.35
CA ALA A 5 8.99 12.79 -12.34
C ALA A 5 9.22 11.50 -13.14
N ALA A 6 10.46 11.28 -13.61
CA ALA A 6 10.81 10.05 -14.32
C ALA A 6 10.67 8.80 -13.45
N THR A 7 11.05 8.88 -12.17
CA THR A 7 10.92 7.78 -11.20
C THR A 7 9.46 7.49 -10.88
N ILE A 8 8.62 8.54 -10.74
CA ILE A 8 7.18 8.39 -10.51
C ILE A 8 6.52 7.71 -11.71
N VAL A 9 6.78 8.19 -12.93
CA VAL A 9 6.22 7.59 -14.15
C VAL A 9 6.65 6.13 -14.28
N ALA A 10 7.94 5.83 -14.09
CA ALA A 10 8.44 4.46 -14.16
C ALA A 10 7.83 3.56 -13.07
N GLY A 11 7.73 4.06 -11.84
CA GLY A 11 7.14 3.34 -10.72
C GLY A 11 5.66 3.01 -10.92
N VAL A 12 4.86 4.02 -11.28
CA VAL A 12 3.43 3.84 -11.54
C VAL A 12 3.20 2.93 -12.76
N PHE A 13 3.99 3.11 -13.83
CA PHE A 13 3.88 2.26 -15.02
C PHE A 13 4.28 0.80 -14.75
N GLY A 14 5.35 0.58 -13.99
CA GLY A 14 5.76 -0.75 -13.53
C GLY A 14 4.67 -1.43 -12.71
N ALA A 15 4.09 -0.70 -11.74
CA ALA A 15 2.99 -1.19 -10.91
C ALA A 15 1.73 -1.53 -11.72
N TRP A 16 1.38 -0.69 -12.72
CA TRP A 16 0.27 -0.95 -13.63
C TRP A 16 0.49 -2.21 -14.49
N ARG A 17 1.71 -2.43 -15.00
CA ARG A 17 2.03 -3.70 -15.71
C ARG A 17 1.86 -4.91 -14.80
N LEU A 18 2.27 -4.82 -13.54
CA LEU A 18 2.02 -5.88 -12.56
C LEU A 18 0.52 -6.10 -12.31
N ALA A 19 -0.29 -5.03 -12.29
CA ALA A 19 -1.74 -5.15 -12.16
C ALA A 19 -2.37 -5.92 -13.33
N ARG A 20 -1.78 -5.78 -14.53
CA ARG A 20 -2.11 -6.57 -15.73
C ARG A 20 -1.50 -7.97 -15.76
N ARG A 21 -0.92 -8.44 -14.64
CA ARG A 21 -0.22 -9.73 -14.51
C ARG A 21 0.98 -9.88 -15.46
N ASP A 22 1.64 -8.78 -15.82
CA ASP A 22 2.86 -8.81 -16.63
C ASP A 22 4.10 -8.63 -15.74
N PRO A 23 4.86 -9.70 -15.42
CA PRO A 23 5.99 -9.64 -14.50
C PRO A 23 7.16 -8.79 -15.04
N ARG A 24 7.16 -8.49 -16.35
CA ARG A 24 8.12 -7.55 -16.97
C ARG A 24 7.96 -6.12 -16.43
N GLY A 25 6.90 -5.83 -15.69
CA GLY A 25 6.76 -4.59 -14.91
C GLY A 25 7.91 -4.39 -13.91
N LEU A 26 8.49 -5.46 -13.36
CA LEU A 26 9.61 -5.36 -12.40
C LEU A 26 10.85 -4.67 -12.99
N ALA A 27 11.05 -4.73 -14.31
CA ALA A 27 12.18 -4.08 -14.98
C ALA A 27 12.12 -2.54 -14.96
N TRP A 28 10.98 -1.97 -14.58
CA TRP A 28 10.79 -0.52 -14.46
C TRP A 28 11.19 0.02 -13.08
N PHE A 29 11.44 -0.88 -12.13
CA PHE A 29 11.80 -0.49 -10.77
C PHE A 29 13.31 -0.38 -10.59
N GLN A 30 13.74 0.67 -9.90
CA GLN A 30 15.12 0.81 -9.46
C GLN A 30 15.34 -0.09 -8.24
N THR A 31 15.93 -1.27 -8.45
CA THR A 31 16.19 -2.25 -7.38
C THR A 31 17.54 -2.00 -6.70
N THR A 32 17.75 -0.78 -6.21
CA THR A 32 18.96 -0.34 -5.50
C THR A 32 18.60 0.23 -4.12
N PRO A 33 19.55 0.40 -3.19
CA PRO A 33 19.28 1.07 -1.92
C PRO A 33 18.72 2.50 -2.09
N GLN A 34 19.15 3.22 -3.12
CA GLN A 34 18.56 4.52 -3.46
C GLN A 34 17.12 4.34 -3.96
N GLY A 35 16.89 3.36 -4.84
CA GLY A 35 15.58 3.01 -5.36
C GLY A 35 14.56 2.68 -4.26
N PHE A 36 14.99 1.97 -3.22
CA PHE A 36 14.21 1.70 -2.01
C PHE A 36 13.65 2.99 -1.40
N TRP A 37 14.51 3.95 -1.07
CA TRP A 37 14.06 5.22 -0.48
C TRP A 37 13.18 6.04 -1.42
N THR A 38 13.50 6.06 -2.73
CA THR A 38 12.67 6.78 -3.69
C THR A 38 11.29 6.16 -3.89
N SER A 39 11.12 4.87 -3.60
CA SER A 39 9.81 4.21 -3.74
C SER A 39 8.78 4.71 -2.71
N PHE A 40 9.20 5.31 -1.60
CA PHE A 40 8.29 5.89 -0.60
C PHE A 40 7.52 7.11 -1.12
N TRP A 41 7.89 7.65 -2.29
CA TRP A 41 7.02 8.58 -3.01
C TRP A 41 5.68 7.93 -3.39
N GLY A 42 5.60 6.61 -3.59
CA GLY A 42 4.34 5.90 -3.85
C GLY A 42 3.31 6.11 -2.74
N PRO A 43 3.59 5.66 -1.50
CA PRO A 43 2.76 5.98 -0.33
C PRO A 43 2.61 7.50 -0.12
N GLY A 44 3.68 8.29 -0.31
CA GLY A 44 3.60 9.74 -0.21
C GLY A 44 2.54 10.38 -1.13
N LEU A 45 2.34 9.86 -2.34
CA LEU A 45 1.29 10.28 -3.28
C LEU A 45 -0.11 9.82 -2.85
N VAL A 46 -0.18 8.71 -2.12
CA VAL A 46 -1.45 8.14 -1.61
C VAL A 46 -1.95 8.89 -0.38
N PHE A 47 -1.04 9.42 0.44
CA PHE A 47 -1.34 10.03 1.73
C PHE A 47 -2.40 11.16 1.69
N PRO A 48 -2.39 12.12 0.74
CA PRO A 48 -3.42 13.15 0.70
C PRO A 48 -4.83 12.60 0.48
N ALA A 49 -4.98 11.56 -0.35
CA ALA A 49 -6.27 10.92 -0.57
C ALA A 49 -6.72 10.13 0.67
N PHE A 50 -5.79 9.48 1.38
CA PHE A 50 -6.06 8.86 2.67
C PHE A 50 -6.61 9.88 3.68
N LEU A 51 -5.96 11.03 3.85
CA LEU A 51 -6.47 12.09 4.73
C LEU A 51 -7.85 12.62 4.30
N ALA A 52 -8.09 12.73 3.00
CA ALA A 52 -9.40 13.13 2.49
C ALA A 52 -10.50 12.12 2.86
N LEU A 53 -10.20 10.81 2.81
CA LEU A 53 -11.13 9.77 3.26
C LEU A 53 -11.41 9.86 4.76
N GLN A 54 -10.37 10.03 5.60
CA GLN A 54 -10.58 10.25 7.04
C GLN A 54 -11.43 11.49 7.33
N ALA A 55 -11.32 12.54 6.51
CA ALA A 55 -12.15 13.73 6.63
C ALA A 55 -13.61 13.50 6.23
N LEU A 56 -13.86 12.68 5.21
CA LEU A 56 -15.22 12.27 4.84
C LEU A 56 -15.89 11.44 5.93
N ASP A 57 -15.12 10.68 6.69
CA ASP A 57 -15.59 9.87 7.82
C ASP A 57 -15.73 10.67 9.13
N GLY A 58 -15.63 12.00 9.09
CA GLY A 58 -15.79 12.87 10.27
C GLY A 58 -14.55 12.91 11.18
N GLY A 59 -13.41 12.37 10.75
CA GLY A 59 -12.20 12.23 11.57
C GLY A 59 -11.54 13.53 12.04
N PHE A 60 -12.08 14.71 11.69
CA PHE A 60 -11.56 16.02 12.09
C PHE A 60 -12.63 16.95 12.71
N GLU A 61 -13.81 16.43 13.08
CA GLU A 61 -14.92 17.25 13.62
C GLU A 61 -14.55 17.99 14.92
N ASP A 62 -13.79 17.36 15.82
CA ASP A 62 -13.33 17.96 17.09
C ASP A 62 -12.05 18.80 16.96
N GLY A 63 -11.71 19.21 15.74
CA GLY A 63 -10.55 20.04 15.42
C GLY A 63 -9.42 19.26 14.71
N PRO A 64 -8.66 19.91 13.81
CA PRO A 64 -7.87 19.18 12.83
C PRO A 64 -6.51 18.68 13.34
N LEU A 65 -5.90 19.35 14.33
CA LEU A 65 -4.48 19.16 14.65
C LEU A 65 -4.19 17.78 15.25
N ARG A 66 -4.93 17.35 16.28
CA ARG A 66 -4.71 16.08 16.96
C ARG A 66 -4.97 14.89 16.01
N PRO A 67 -6.11 14.80 15.31
CA PRO A 67 -6.34 13.73 14.35
C PRO A 67 -5.33 13.73 13.21
N LEU A 68 -4.92 14.89 12.70
CA LEU A 68 -3.90 14.95 11.64
C LEU A 68 -2.58 14.33 12.08
N LEU A 69 -2.11 14.67 13.29
CA LEU A 69 -0.86 14.13 13.82
C LEU A 69 -0.95 12.62 14.08
N VAL A 70 -2.06 12.15 14.64
CA VAL A 70 -2.28 10.71 14.89
C VAL A 70 -2.31 9.93 13.58
N HIS A 71 -3.09 10.38 12.59
CA HIS A 71 -3.16 9.73 11.28
C HIS A 71 -1.82 9.77 10.54
N LEU A 72 -1.07 10.88 10.62
CA LEU A 72 0.26 10.98 10.02
C LEU A 72 1.24 9.98 10.65
N ILE A 73 1.29 9.90 11.98
CA ILE A 73 2.17 8.98 12.70
C ILE A 73 1.79 7.53 12.38
N ALA A 74 0.50 7.21 12.42
CA ALA A 74 -0.02 5.89 12.07
C ALA A 74 0.36 5.51 10.63
N TYR A 75 0.16 6.43 9.68
CA TYR A 75 0.50 6.20 8.28
C TYR A 75 2.00 5.93 8.07
N VAL A 76 2.87 6.74 8.67
CA VAL A 76 4.32 6.55 8.61
C VAL A 76 4.74 5.26 9.30
N ALA A 77 4.14 4.93 10.44
CA ALA A 77 4.40 3.69 11.15
C ALA A 77 4.03 2.47 10.30
N ALA A 78 2.86 2.46 9.65
CA ALA A 78 2.46 1.40 8.73
C ALA A 78 3.43 1.27 7.54
N CYS A 79 3.82 2.40 6.94
CA CYS A 79 4.82 2.43 5.85
C CYS A 79 6.17 1.83 6.25
N ALA A 80 6.57 1.92 7.52
CA ALA A 80 7.85 1.38 8.01
C ALA A 80 7.74 -0.04 8.56
N ALA A 81 6.64 -0.36 9.25
CA ALA A 81 6.45 -1.61 9.96
C ALA A 81 6.44 -2.82 9.02
N PHE A 82 5.71 -2.74 7.91
CA PHE A 82 5.63 -3.85 6.96
C PHE A 82 6.98 -4.13 6.27
N PRO A 83 7.69 -3.15 5.68
CA PRO A 83 9.03 -3.39 5.14
C PRO A 83 10.01 -3.97 6.17
N LEU A 84 9.98 -3.48 7.42
CA LEU A 84 10.84 -4.00 8.47
C LEU A 84 10.54 -5.48 8.78
N ALA A 85 9.26 -5.85 8.89
CA ALA A 85 8.86 -7.24 9.08
C ALA A 85 9.31 -8.12 7.93
N VAL A 86 9.15 -7.64 6.69
CA VAL A 86 9.54 -8.39 5.49
C VAL A 86 11.06 -8.55 5.38
N ALA A 87 11.86 -7.60 5.86
CA ALA A 87 13.32 -7.74 5.85
C ALA A 87 13.76 -9.03 6.57
N HIS A 88 13.22 -9.26 7.77
CA HIS A 88 13.50 -10.47 8.55
C HIS A 88 12.91 -11.74 7.91
N ILE A 89 11.68 -11.66 7.38
CA ILE A 89 11.03 -12.82 6.75
C ILE A 89 11.78 -13.23 5.46
N ALA A 90 12.19 -12.25 4.65
CA ALA A 90 12.92 -12.51 3.41
C ALA A 90 14.29 -13.15 3.67
N GLU A 91 14.99 -12.76 4.75
CA GLU A 91 16.21 -13.42 5.19
C GLU A 91 15.94 -14.89 5.59
N GLY A 92 14.92 -15.14 6.40
CA GLY A 92 14.53 -16.50 6.81
C GLY A 92 14.09 -17.41 5.64
N LEU A 93 13.63 -16.83 4.53
CA LEU A 93 13.25 -17.55 3.31
C LEU A 93 14.39 -17.68 2.29
N ASP A 94 15.61 -17.23 2.60
CA ASP A 94 16.75 -17.12 1.65
C ASP A 94 16.44 -16.25 0.41
N LYS A 95 15.55 -15.27 0.58
CA LYS A 95 15.11 -14.30 -0.43
C LYS A 95 15.53 -12.86 -0.13
N GLY A 96 16.45 -12.65 0.82
CA GLY A 96 16.96 -11.32 1.20
C GLY A 96 17.45 -10.49 0.01
N ARG A 97 18.04 -11.14 -1.02
CA ARG A 97 18.47 -10.47 -2.27
C ARG A 97 17.32 -9.81 -3.05
N HIS A 98 16.09 -10.28 -2.87
CA HIS A 98 14.89 -9.78 -3.55
C HIS A 98 14.09 -8.79 -2.69
N TYR A 99 14.48 -8.59 -1.43
CA TYR A 99 13.79 -7.69 -0.49
C TYR A 99 13.58 -6.29 -1.08
N ILE A 100 14.64 -5.64 -1.56
CA ILE A 100 14.56 -4.29 -2.15
C ILE A 100 13.60 -4.29 -3.35
N ARG A 101 13.71 -5.26 -4.26
CA ARG A 101 12.84 -5.36 -5.43
C ARG A 101 11.38 -5.46 -5.03
N TYR A 102 11.08 -6.24 -3.99
CA TYR A 102 9.73 -6.38 -3.48
C TYR A 102 9.20 -5.11 -2.84
N ILE A 103 9.93 -4.48 -1.92
CA ILE A 103 9.44 -3.26 -1.25
C ILE A 103 9.24 -2.12 -2.25
N VAL A 104 10.12 -1.98 -3.25
CA VAL A 104 9.92 -1.00 -4.32
C VAL A 104 8.63 -1.28 -5.09
N ALA A 105 8.38 -2.53 -5.48
CA ALA A 105 7.15 -2.90 -6.18
C ALA A 105 5.90 -2.70 -5.32
N TYR A 106 5.97 -3.08 -4.04
CA TYR A 106 4.90 -2.91 -3.04
C TYR A 106 4.53 -1.43 -2.88
N ASN A 107 5.51 -0.56 -2.64
CA ASN A 107 5.27 0.87 -2.43
C ASN A 107 4.66 1.54 -3.66
N TRP A 108 5.14 1.24 -4.87
CA TRP A 108 4.54 1.78 -6.09
C TRP A 108 3.16 1.20 -6.39
N SER A 109 2.88 -0.03 -5.95
CA SER A 109 1.55 -0.64 -6.09
C SER A 109 0.47 0.11 -5.33
N ALA A 110 0.81 0.80 -4.24
CA ALA A 110 -0.13 1.58 -3.43
C ALA A 110 -0.87 2.63 -4.28
N VAL A 111 -0.20 3.21 -5.28
CA VAL A 111 -0.83 4.18 -6.20
C VAL A 111 -1.93 3.54 -7.03
N ILE A 112 -1.69 2.33 -7.54
CA ILE A 112 -2.69 1.58 -8.32
C ILE A 112 -3.84 1.13 -7.42
N GLN A 113 -3.54 0.65 -6.21
CA GLN A 113 -4.55 0.25 -5.24
C GLN A 113 -5.48 1.42 -4.90
N LEU A 114 -4.91 2.59 -4.58
CA LEU A 114 -5.69 3.79 -4.29
C LEU A 114 -6.51 4.22 -5.50
N ALA A 115 -5.92 4.27 -6.70
CA ALA A 115 -6.62 4.70 -7.90
C ALA A 115 -7.85 3.83 -8.23
N VAL A 116 -7.80 2.54 -7.89
CA VAL A 116 -8.92 1.60 -8.06
C VAL A 116 -9.92 1.69 -6.91
N LEU A 117 -9.45 1.76 -5.67
CA LEU A 117 -10.30 1.70 -4.48
C LEU A 117 -11.04 3.02 -4.22
N LEU A 118 -10.37 4.16 -4.41
CA LEU A 118 -10.91 5.49 -4.14
C LEU A 118 -12.28 5.74 -4.79
N PRO A 119 -12.49 5.54 -6.11
CA PRO A 119 -13.81 5.77 -6.71
C PRO A 119 -14.89 4.85 -6.14
N VAL A 120 -14.54 3.63 -5.74
CA VAL A 120 -15.50 2.65 -5.18
C VAL A 120 -15.93 3.05 -3.77
N VAL A 121 -14.99 3.52 -2.96
CA VAL A 121 -15.27 4.06 -1.62
C VAL A 121 -16.14 5.32 -1.73
N LEU A 122 -15.82 6.24 -2.64
CA LEU A 122 -16.63 7.44 -2.88
C LEU A 122 -18.06 7.11 -3.33
N LEU A 123 -18.23 6.15 -4.24
CA LEU A 123 -19.56 5.68 -4.64
C LEU A 123 -20.33 5.05 -3.48
N SER A 124 -19.65 4.32 -2.59
CA SER A 124 -20.26 3.71 -1.40
C SER A 124 -20.76 4.76 -0.42
N HIS A 125 -20.06 5.89 -0.30
CA HIS A 125 -20.48 7.04 0.50
C HIS A 125 -21.65 7.80 -0.12
N LEU A 126 -21.64 8.01 -1.44
CA LEU A 126 -22.70 8.74 -2.15
C LEU A 126 -24.00 7.93 -2.27
N PHE A 127 -23.89 6.60 -2.38
CA PHE A 127 -25.01 5.69 -2.57
C PHE A 127 -24.95 4.54 -1.55
N PRO A 128 -25.23 4.82 -0.26
CA PRO A 128 -25.16 3.81 0.78
C PRO A 128 -26.14 2.67 0.51
N GLY A 129 -25.64 1.43 0.46
CA GLY A 129 -26.46 0.25 0.22
C GLY A 129 -25.63 -1.03 0.06
N PRO A 130 -26.27 -2.21 0.16
CA PRO A 130 -25.59 -3.51 0.13
C PRO A 130 -24.84 -3.76 -1.19
N ALA A 131 -25.35 -3.24 -2.32
CA ALA A 131 -24.72 -3.41 -3.62
C ALA A 131 -23.32 -2.77 -3.68
N PHE A 132 -23.18 -1.52 -3.24
CA PHE A 132 -21.89 -0.82 -3.25
C PHE A 132 -20.95 -1.34 -2.16
N ALA A 133 -21.48 -1.77 -1.01
CA ALA A 133 -20.68 -2.48 0.00
C ALA A 133 -20.08 -3.80 -0.53
N MET A 134 -20.88 -4.59 -1.26
CA MET A 134 -20.40 -5.82 -1.91
C MET A 134 -19.38 -5.52 -3.01
N LEU A 135 -19.58 -4.45 -3.78
CA LEU A 135 -18.60 -3.99 -4.78
C LEU A 135 -17.28 -3.61 -4.12
N ASN A 136 -17.31 -2.85 -3.01
CA ASN A 136 -16.12 -2.48 -2.25
C ASN A 136 -15.37 -3.72 -1.73
N LEU A 137 -16.09 -4.71 -1.19
CA LEU A 137 -15.51 -5.97 -0.77
C LEU A 137 -14.87 -6.74 -1.94
N ALA A 138 -15.58 -6.85 -3.08
CA ALA A 138 -15.07 -7.54 -4.25
C ALA A 138 -13.79 -6.89 -4.79
N VAL A 139 -13.76 -5.56 -4.87
CA VAL A 139 -12.58 -4.79 -5.28
C VAL A 139 -11.44 -4.97 -4.29
N THR A 140 -11.71 -4.96 -2.99
CA THR A 140 -10.72 -5.25 -1.95
C THR A 140 -10.10 -6.62 -2.17
N VAL A 141 -10.91 -7.67 -2.39
CA VAL A 141 -10.41 -9.02 -2.68
C VAL A 141 -9.51 -9.04 -3.92
N VAL A 142 -9.90 -8.35 -5.00
CA VAL A 142 -9.07 -8.24 -6.21
C VAL A 142 -7.72 -7.56 -5.92
N LEU A 143 -7.71 -6.52 -5.08
CA LEU A 143 -6.48 -5.85 -4.68
C LEU A 143 -5.59 -6.73 -3.80
N LEU A 144 -6.15 -7.55 -2.91
CA LEU A 144 -5.38 -8.54 -2.13
C LEU A 144 -4.75 -9.61 -3.02
N VAL A 145 -5.48 -10.06 -4.03
CA VAL A 145 -4.95 -10.98 -5.06
C VAL A 145 -3.81 -10.31 -5.86
N TYR A 146 -3.96 -9.02 -6.19
CA TYR A 146 -2.91 -8.25 -6.83
C TYR A 146 -1.65 -8.11 -5.96
N GLN A 147 -1.80 -7.79 -4.67
CA GLN A 147 -0.67 -7.73 -3.73
C GLN A 147 0.02 -9.10 -3.59
N THR A 148 -0.78 -10.18 -3.50
CA THR A 148 -0.25 -11.55 -3.42
C THR A 148 0.56 -11.88 -4.67
N TYR A 149 0.07 -11.48 -5.84
CA TYR A 149 0.80 -11.64 -7.09
C TYR A 149 2.12 -10.85 -7.09
N ILE A 150 2.13 -9.59 -6.62
CA ILE A 150 3.35 -8.79 -6.49
C ILE A 150 4.36 -9.47 -5.58
N ALA A 151 3.94 -9.90 -4.38
CA ALA A 151 4.80 -10.61 -3.45
C ALA A 151 5.37 -11.89 -4.07
N HIS A 152 4.54 -12.67 -4.75
CA HIS A 152 4.97 -13.89 -5.46
C HIS A 152 6.07 -13.61 -6.49
N VAL A 153 5.85 -12.67 -7.41
CA VAL A 153 6.80 -12.42 -8.51
C VAL A 153 8.01 -11.59 -8.09
N ALA A 154 7.86 -10.69 -7.12
CA ALA A 154 8.94 -9.80 -6.72
C ALA A 154 9.85 -10.41 -5.65
N LEU A 155 9.35 -11.27 -4.75
CA LEU A 155 10.19 -12.06 -3.84
C LEU A 155 10.58 -13.43 -4.40
N GLU A 156 9.93 -13.89 -5.48
CA GLU A 156 10.12 -15.25 -6.02
C GLU A 156 9.85 -16.34 -4.97
N VAL A 157 8.73 -16.22 -4.26
CA VAL A 157 8.24 -17.16 -3.25
C VAL A 157 6.95 -17.83 -3.72
N PRO A 158 6.61 -19.05 -3.29
CA PRO A 158 5.34 -19.69 -3.64
C PRO A 158 4.11 -18.82 -3.30
N PRO A 159 2.99 -18.91 -4.06
CA PRO A 159 1.80 -18.08 -3.84
C PRO A 159 1.22 -18.14 -2.43
N ILE A 160 1.33 -19.29 -1.76
CA ILE A 160 0.86 -19.46 -0.38
C ILE A 160 1.68 -18.59 0.59
N GLN A 161 3.01 -18.55 0.45
CA GLN A 161 3.88 -17.70 1.27
C GLN A 161 3.64 -16.22 0.98
N ALA A 162 3.45 -15.87 -0.30
CA ALA A 162 3.07 -14.51 -0.71
C ALA A 162 1.73 -14.07 -0.08
N GLY A 163 0.74 -14.97 -0.03
CA GLY A 163 -0.55 -14.69 0.60
C GLY A 163 -0.42 -14.47 2.11
N MET A 164 0.44 -15.23 2.80
CA MET A 164 0.72 -15.00 4.22
C MET A 164 1.34 -13.62 4.49
N LEU A 165 2.22 -13.14 3.60
CA LEU A 165 2.77 -11.79 3.71
C LEU A 165 1.68 -10.71 3.58
N VAL A 166 0.73 -10.89 2.67
CA VAL A 166 -0.42 -9.96 2.53
C VAL A 166 -1.31 -9.99 3.76
N VAL A 167 -1.57 -11.18 4.34
CA VAL A 167 -2.32 -11.27 5.60
C VAL A 167 -1.58 -10.57 6.73
N LEU A 168 -0.26 -10.73 6.82
CA LEU A 168 0.57 -10.01 7.79
C LEU A 168 0.49 -8.49 7.60
N ASP A 169 0.53 -8.00 6.35
CA ASP A 169 0.38 -6.58 6.03
C ASP A 169 -0.96 -6.04 6.54
N LEU A 170 -2.05 -6.75 6.27
CA LEU A 170 -3.38 -6.41 6.78
C LEU A 170 -3.43 -6.37 8.30
N MET A 171 -2.80 -7.34 8.98
CA MET A 171 -2.76 -7.37 10.44
C MET A 171 -1.98 -6.17 11.00
N ILE A 172 -0.83 -5.83 10.42
CA ILE A 172 -0.03 -4.67 10.82
C ILE A 172 -0.83 -3.39 10.62
N GLY A 173 -1.42 -3.21 9.44
CA GLY A 173 -2.26 -2.05 9.12
C GLY A 173 -3.45 -1.91 10.07
N ALA A 174 -4.17 -3.02 10.32
CA ALA A 174 -5.30 -3.04 11.25
C ALA A 174 -4.87 -2.70 12.69
N MET A 175 -3.76 -3.26 13.18
CA MET A 175 -3.25 -2.97 14.52
C MET A 175 -2.86 -1.50 14.70
N VAL A 176 -2.20 -0.93 13.68
CA VAL A 176 -1.81 0.48 13.66
C VAL A 176 -3.05 1.37 13.66
N GLN A 177 -4.04 1.07 12.81
CA GLN A 177 -5.28 1.85 12.74
C GLN A 177 -6.08 1.75 14.04
N MET A 178 -6.25 0.56 14.61
CA MET A 178 -6.93 0.39 15.90
C MET A 178 -6.27 1.18 17.03
N THR A 179 -4.94 1.30 17.00
CA THR A 179 -4.20 2.10 17.97
C THR A 179 -4.41 3.60 17.73
N ALA A 180 -4.43 4.03 16.46
CA ALA A 180 -4.76 5.40 16.08
C ALA A 180 -6.16 5.79 16.55
N ASP A 181 -7.16 4.96 16.29
CA ASP A 181 -8.56 5.21 16.67
C ASP A 181 -8.69 5.33 18.20
N ARG A 182 -8.06 4.43 18.96
CA ARG A 182 -8.01 4.51 20.44
C ARG A 182 -7.36 5.79 20.97
N LEU A 183 -6.39 6.34 20.23
CA LEU A 183 -5.75 7.60 20.60
C LEU A 183 -6.63 8.81 20.28
N LEU A 184 -7.69 8.65 19.49
CA LEU A 184 -8.64 9.71 19.12
C LEU A 184 -9.88 9.74 20.01
N GLY A 185 -10.30 8.60 20.53
CA GLY A 185 -11.39 8.49 21.50
C GLY A 185 -12.42 7.46 21.04
#